data_AF-A0A8T4NYF6-F1
#
_entry.id   AF-A0A8T4NYF6-F1
#
_cell.length_a   1.000
_cell.length_b   1.000
_cell.length_c   1.000
_cell.angle_alpha   90.00
_cell.angle_beta   90.00
_cell.angle_gamma   90.00
#
_symmetry.space_group_name_H-M   'P 1'
#
loop_
_entity.id
_entity.type
_entity.pdbx_description
1 polymer ?
#
loop_
_entity_poly.entity_id
_entity_poly.type
_entity_poly.pdbx_seq_one_letter_code
_entity_poly.pdbx_strand_id
1 'polypeptide(L)' 'MADDRIRMPSSGGGLVRYFEDYKSKIELSPMLVVILIIAVIIIEVLLHFSGSSLFGL' A
#
# COMPACT_ATOMS: atom_id res chain seq x y z
N MET A 1 18.94 -54.38 -10.99
CA MET A 1 19.03 -53.53 -9.78
C MET A 1 20.29 -52.69 -9.95
N ALA A 2 20.33 -51.36 -9.94
CA ALA A 2 19.35 -50.30 -9.95
C ALA A 2 20.06 -49.10 -10.64
N ASP A 3 19.35 -48.36 -11.49
CA ASP A 3 19.82 -47.15 -12.16
C ASP A 3 20.01 -46.07 -11.09
N ASP A 4 21.24 -45.92 -10.58
CA ASP A 4 21.59 -44.97 -9.52
C ASP A 4 21.72 -43.55 -10.13
N ARG A 5 20.58 -43.05 -10.63
CA ARG A 5 20.43 -41.64 -10.94
C ARG A 5 20.36 -40.91 -9.62
N ILE A 6 21.50 -40.38 -9.20
CA ILE A 6 21.59 -39.35 -8.17
C ILE A 6 20.69 -38.19 -8.64
N ARG A 7 19.44 -38.22 -8.18
CA ARG A 7 18.51 -37.10 -8.28
C ARG A 7 19.04 -36.09 -7.28
N MET A 8 19.87 -35.16 -7.74
CA MET A 8 20.10 -33.95 -6.98
C MET A 8 18.72 -33.40 -6.64
N PRO A 9 18.38 -33.17 -5.34
CA PRO A 9 17.17 -32.45 -5.03
C PRO A 9 17.33 -31.12 -5.74
N SER A 10 16.48 -30.86 -6.73
CA SER A 10 16.40 -29.53 -7.31
C SER A 10 16.24 -28.62 -6.12
N SER A 11 17.22 -27.73 -5.96
CA SER A 11 17.17 -26.48 -5.22
C SER A 11 15.95 -25.66 -5.70
N GLY A 12 14.75 -26.22 -5.52
CA GLY A 12 13.46 -25.65 -5.87
C GLY A 12 13.01 -24.62 -4.84
N GLY A 13 13.91 -24.26 -3.91
CA GLY A 13 13.77 -23.12 -3.02
C GLY A 13 14.33 -21.82 -3.59
N GLY A 14 14.78 -21.80 -4.86
CA GLY A 14 15.32 -20.60 -5.49
C GLY A 14 14.27 -19.65 -6.10
N LEU A 15 13.01 -20.08 -6.19
CA LEU A 15 11.93 -19.32 -6.83
C LEU A 15 10.59 -19.45 -6.10
N VAL A 16 10.57 -19.78 -4.80
CA VAL A 16 9.40 -19.42 -3.97
C VAL A 16 9.47 -17.92 -3.73
N ARG A 17 9.20 -17.18 -4.80
CA ARG A 17 8.78 -15.79 -4.68
C ARG A 17 7.44 -15.89 -3.99
N TYR A 18 7.42 -15.55 -2.71
CA TYR A 18 6.19 -15.20 -2.01
C TYR A 18 5.61 -13.94 -2.70
N PHE A 19 5.11 -14.11 -3.92
CA PHE A 19 4.25 -13.17 -4.63
C PHE A 19 2.80 -13.44 -4.28
N GLU A 20 2.56 -13.96 -3.08
CA GLU A 20 1.33 -13.63 -2.41
C GLU A 20 1.46 -12.17 -1.98
N ASP A 21 1.53 -11.29 -2.99
CA ASP A 21 1.13 -9.91 -2.88
C ASP A 21 -0.24 -10.02 -2.25
N TYR A 22 -0.31 -9.79 -0.93
CA TYR A 22 -1.56 -9.64 -0.24
C TYR A 22 -2.23 -8.43 -0.89
N LYS A 23 -2.99 -8.69 -1.96
CA LYS A 23 -3.89 -7.74 -2.56
C LYS A 23 -4.94 -7.50 -1.50
N SER A 24 -4.67 -6.49 -0.68
CA SER A 24 -5.63 -5.97 0.27
C SER A 24 -6.96 -5.84 -0.47
N LYS A 25 -8.05 -6.35 0.12
CA LYS A 25 -9.39 -6.27 -0.49
C LYS A 25 -9.79 -4.82 -0.85
N ILE A 26 -9.08 -3.85 -0.28
CA ILE A 26 -9.19 -2.42 -0.54
C ILE A 26 -7.79 -1.90 -0.88
N GLU A 27 -7.53 -1.69 -2.16
CA GLU A 27 -6.35 -0.97 -2.67
C GLU A 27 -6.75 0.50 -2.88
N LEU A 28 -6.15 1.41 -2.11
CA LEU A 28 -6.35 2.84 -2.34
C LEU A 28 -5.48 3.26 -3.53
N SER A 29 -6.13 3.74 -4.59
CA SER A 29 -5.38 4.27 -5.74
C SER A 29 -4.58 5.50 -5.30
N PRO A 30 -3.35 5.70 -5.80
CA PRO A 30 -2.54 6.88 -5.48
C PRO A 30 -3.28 8.19 -5.76
N MET A 31 -4.15 8.19 -6.77
CA MET A 31 -5.01 9.32 -7.11
C MET A 31 -6.02 9.65 -6.00
N LEU A 32 -6.62 8.64 -5.36
CA LEU A 32 -7.55 8.85 -4.25
C LEU A 32 -6.83 9.48 -3.04
N VAL A 33 -5.60 9.04 -2.76
CA VAL A 33 -4.78 9.62 -1.69
C VAL A 33 -4.52 11.11 -1.92
N VAL A 34 -4.14 11.48 -3.16
CA VAL A 34 -3.91 12.89 -3.52
C VAL A 34 -5.19 13.73 -3.37
N ILE A 35 -6.34 13.20 -3.80
CA ILE A 35 -7.63 13.90 -3.65
C ILE A 35 -7.98 14.11 -2.17
N LEU A 36 -7.77 13.10 -1.31
CA LEU A 36 -8.01 13.23 0.12
C LEU A 36 -7.12 14.31 0.75
N ILE A 37 -5.83 14.37 0.37
CA ILE A 37 -4.92 15.40 0.87
C ILE A 37 -5.42 16.79 0.49
N ILE A 38 -5.81 17.00 -0.77
CA ILE A 38 -6.36 18.29 -1.24
C ILE A 38 -7.63 18.65 -0.47
N ALA A 39 -8.53 17.68 -0.23
CA ALA A 39 -9.74 17.91 0.54
C ALA A 39 -9.45 18.35 1.98
N VAL A 40 -8.48 17.73 2.65
CA VAL A 40 -8.06 18.13 4.01
C VAL A 40 -7.50 19.55 4.00
N ILE A 41 -6.64 19.90 3.05
CA ILE A 41 -6.09 21.26 2.92
C ILE A 41 -7.21 22.29 2.76
N ILE A 42 -8.20 22.01 1.91
CA ILE A 42 -9.35 22.92 1.71
C ILE A 42 -10.12 23.11 3.02
N ILE A 43 -10.34 22.03 3.78
CA ILE A 43 -11.03 22.09 5.08
C ILE A 43 -10.23 22.94 6.06
N GLU A 44 -8.91 22.73 6.18
CA GLU A 44 -8.05 23.53 7.06
C GLU A 44 -8.06 25.00 6.68
N VAL A 45 -8.01 25.31 5.38
CA VAL A 45 -8.04 26.67 4.86
C VAL A 45 -9.38 27.35 5.18
N LEU A 46 -10.51 26.68 4.93
CA LEU A 46 -11.84 27.18 5.28
C LEU A 46 -11.99 27.41 6.79
N LEU A 47 -11.46 26.47 7.59
CA LEU A 47 -11.46 26.57 9.03
C LEU A 47 -10.54 27.69 9.52
N HIS A 48 -9.42 27.99 8.86
CA HIS A 48 -8.59 29.14 9.20
C HIS A 48 -9.30 30.47 8.88
N PHE A 49 -9.96 30.57 7.72
CA PHE A 49 -10.68 31.78 7.34
C PHE A 49 -11.92 32.07 8.18
N SER A 50 -12.66 31.03 8.59
CA SER A 50 -13.88 31.18 9.41
C SER A 50 -13.61 31.02 10.90
N GLY A 51 -12.64 30.17 11.26
CA GLY A 51 -12.20 29.94 12.62
C GLY A 51 -11.36 31.08 13.18
N SER A 52 -10.66 31.88 12.37
CA SER A 52 -10.10 33.15 12.89
C SER A 52 -11.21 34.09 13.38
N SER A 53 -12.40 34.04 12.75
CA SER A 53 -13.58 34.80 13.18
C SER A 53 -14.36 34.14 14.32
N LEU A 54 -14.30 32.81 14.48
CA LEU A 54 -15.09 32.04 15.46
C LEU A 54 -14.31 31.70 16.74
N PHE A 55 -13.00 31.44 16.63
CA PHE A 55 -12.08 31.10 17.74
C PHE A 55 -11.19 32.28 18.17
N GLY A 56 -11.47 33.49 17.68
CA GLY A 56 -11.01 34.78 18.21
C GLY A 56 -9.74 34.77 19.04
N LEU A 57 -8.59 34.85 18.37
CA LEU A 57 -7.42 35.59 18.87
C LEU A 57 -7.30 36.87 18.07
#